data_AF-A0A497QNW1-F1
#
_entry.id   AF-A0A497QNW1-F1
#
_cell.length_a   1.000
_cell.length_b   1.000
_cell.length_c   1.000
_cell.angle_alpha   90.00
_cell.angle_beta   90.00
_cell.angle_gamma   90.00
#
_symmetry.space_group_name_H-M   'P 1'
#
loop_
_entity.id
_entity.type
_entity.pdbx_description
1 polymer ?
#
loop_
_entity_poly.entity_id
_entity_poly.type
_entity_poly.pdbx_seq_one_letter_code
_entity_poly.pdbx_strand_id
1 'polypeptide(L)'
;MVIQRLLQNGTILWKKQYTREEQTTIKDMGINLEKEQLILVGDCLENNENGNFKDVRIFSLNLDGEILTERVWGKFDIDEDVQGLSSIHANEFYVIGQTENIGGAFDGPFLAYFNSSLEPIWYRTTSGYFSMELLAIDYSINEEIVTTGFFNYRYDFFLKRLILTFSLDNDRDSLCNFFEEKIGTNPENNDTDADGYTDAEEYFASTDPLNPRSFPPKRKALTRFGFAIAILLVLGFFFTKAILFVRKIAKE
;
A
#
# COMPACT_ATOMS: atom_id res chain seq x y z
N MET A 1 3.53 25.59 8.48
CA MET A 1 2.22 25.04 8.90
C MET A 1 1.30 26.16 9.40
N VAL A 2 0.01 26.12 9.06
CA VAL A 2 -1.01 27.04 9.59
C VAL A 2 -2.18 26.21 10.10
N ILE A 3 -2.64 26.49 11.32
CA ILE A 3 -3.78 25.81 11.94
C ILE A 3 -4.75 26.87 12.41
N GLN A 4 -6.04 26.57 12.28
CA GLN A 4 -7.10 27.42 12.74
C GLN A 4 -8.19 26.57 13.37
N ARG A 5 -8.78 27.09 14.45
CA ARG A 5 -9.97 26.51 15.08
C ARG A 5 -11.13 27.46 14.88
N LEU A 6 -12.25 26.93 14.41
CA LEU A 6 -13.45 27.71 14.12
C LEU A 6 -14.66 27.09 14.81
N LEU A 7 -15.65 27.90 15.12
CA LEU A 7 -17.00 27.44 15.40
C LEU A 7 -17.66 26.91 14.13
N GLN A 8 -18.70 26.08 14.27
CA GLN A 8 -19.46 25.54 13.14
C GLN A 8 -20.10 26.63 12.26
N ASN A 9 -20.34 27.82 12.82
CA ASN A 9 -20.83 28.99 12.06
C ASN A 9 -19.74 29.72 11.26
N GLY A 10 -18.49 29.20 11.26
CA GLY A 10 -17.35 29.79 10.56
C GLY A 10 -16.58 30.87 11.33
N THR A 11 -16.96 31.17 12.57
CA THR A 11 -16.22 32.15 13.40
C THR A 11 -14.87 31.58 13.80
N ILE A 12 -13.77 32.25 13.44
CA ILE A 12 -12.42 31.86 13.85
C ILE A 12 -12.24 32.14 15.34
N LEU A 13 -11.96 31.10 16.12
CA LEU A 13 -11.59 31.22 17.53
C LEU A 13 -10.12 31.60 17.67
N TRP A 14 -9.25 30.93 16.92
CA TRP A 14 -7.83 31.26 16.85
C TRP A 14 -7.22 30.77 15.54
N LYS A 15 -6.10 31.40 15.17
CA LYS A 15 -5.24 31.02 14.04
C LYS A 15 -3.78 31.12 14.47
N LYS A 16 -3.02 30.05 14.24
CA LYS A 16 -1.59 29.98 14.56
C LYS A 16 -0.79 29.58 13.33
N GLN A 17 0.38 30.20 13.19
CA GLN A 17 1.35 29.89 12.15
C GLN A 17 2.62 29.38 12.83
N TYR A 18 3.16 28.28 12.29
CA TYR A 18 4.36 27.65 12.79
C TYR A 18 5.36 27.61 11.64
N THR A 19 6.54 28.16 11.91
CA THR A 19 7.71 28.18 11.04
C THR A 19 8.74 27.22 11.61
N ARG A 20 9.30 26.36 10.74
CA ARG A 20 10.38 25.42 11.04
C ARG A 20 11.48 25.61 10.00
N GLU A 21 12.71 25.22 10.36
CA GLU A 21 13.86 25.24 9.46
C GLU A 21 13.74 24.15 8.38
N GLU A 22 13.23 22.98 8.76
CA GLU A 22 12.95 21.86 7.86
C GLU A 22 11.62 22.06 7.11
N GLN A 23 11.57 21.58 5.86
CA GLN A 23 10.37 21.64 5.04
C GLN A 23 9.37 20.57 5.50
N THR A 24 8.44 20.96 6.38
CA THR A 24 7.34 20.11 6.83
C THR A 24 6.02 20.49 6.17
N THR A 25 5.34 19.51 5.58
CA THR A 25 4.02 19.64 4.98
C THR A 25 3.02 18.78 5.72
N ILE A 26 2.09 19.39 6.47
CA ILE A 26 0.98 18.66 7.10
C ILE A 26 0.00 18.21 6.03
N LYS A 27 -0.37 16.92 6.08
CA LYS A 27 -1.27 16.26 5.14
C LYS A 27 -2.63 16.04 5.74
N ASP A 28 -2.67 15.66 7.01
CA ASP A 28 -3.91 15.33 7.68
C ASP A 28 -3.86 15.69 9.17
N MET A 29 -5.04 15.79 9.76
CA MET A 29 -5.26 16.13 11.17
C MET A 29 -6.45 15.37 11.72
N GLY A 30 -6.30 14.87 12.95
CA GLY A 30 -7.40 14.33 13.73
C GLY A 30 -7.52 15.01 15.08
N ILE A 31 -8.68 14.86 15.70
CA ILE A 31 -8.94 15.30 17.07
C ILE A 31 -9.16 14.10 17.99
N ASN A 32 -8.44 14.09 19.11
CA ASN A 32 -8.77 13.22 20.23
C ASN A 32 -9.65 13.99 21.21
N LEU A 33 -10.92 13.60 21.29
CA LEU A 33 -11.89 14.22 22.19
C LEU A 33 -11.69 13.84 23.66
N GLU A 34 -11.15 12.65 23.95
CA GLU A 34 -10.91 12.19 25.32
C GLU A 34 -9.75 12.93 25.99
N LYS A 35 -8.71 13.23 25.20
CA LYS A 35 -7.50 13.93 25.68
C LYS A 35 -7.50 15.41 25.35
N GLU A 36 -8.52 15.91 24.66
CA GLU A 36 -8.60 17.30 24.18
C GLU A 36 -7.34 17.72 23.41
N GLN A 37 -6.94 16.89 22.46
CA GLN A 37 -5.71 17.06 21.69
C GLN A 37 -5.96 16.98 20.19
N LEU A 38 -5.12 17.65 19.42
CA LEU A 38 -5.03 17.53 17.97
C LEU A 38 -3.78 16.72 17.64
N ILE A 39 -3.91 15.75 16.74
CA ILE A 39 -2.76 15.10 16.12
C ILE A 39 -2.66 15.56 14.68
N LEU A 40 -1.46 15.97 14.28
CA LEU A 40 -1.15 16.35 12.91
C LEU A 40 -0.13 15.37 12.37
N VAL A 41 -0.31 14.97 11.12
CA VAL A 41 0.67 14.15 10.41
C VAL A 41 1.00 14.76 9.06
N GLY A 42 2.24 14.54 8.63
CA GLY A 42 2.68 15.00 7.34
C GLY A 42 4.11 14.59 7.04
N ASP A 43 4.64 15.11 5.93
CA ASP A 43 5.98 14.78 5.46
C ASP A 43 6.96 15.80 6.00
N CYS A 44 8.17 15.36 6.31
CA CYS A 44 9.30 16.23 6.59
C CYS A 44 10.48 15.82 5.72
N LEU A 45 11.02 16.77 4.96
CA LEU A 45 12.30 16.58 4.27
C LEU A 45 13.43 16.76 5.28
N GLU A 46 14.07 15.66 5.68
CA GLU A 46 15.33 15.71 6.40
C GLU A 46 16.49 15.72 5.40
N ASN A 47 17.30 16.78 5.47
CA ASN A 47 18.57 16.85 4.74
C ASN A 47 19.64 16.18 5.60
N ASN A 48 19.87 14.88 5.39
CA ASN A 48 20.93 14.16 6.09
C ASN A 48 22.14 13.96 5.14
N GLU A 49 23.25 13.43 5.67
CA GLU A 49 24.49 13.24 4.88
C GLU A 49 24.31 12.27 3.69
N ASN A 50 23.23 11.49 3.66
CA ASN A 50 22.95 10.47 2.66
C ASN A 50 21.97 10.94 1.56
N GLY A 51 21.30 12.07 1.73
CA GLY A 51 20.32 12.59 0.77
C GLY A 51 19.22 13.43 1.40
N ASN A 52 18.26 13.85 0.56
CA ASN A 52 17.03 14.49 1.01
C ASN A 52 15.94 13.42 1.02
N PHE A 53 15.68 12.85 2.19
CA PHE A 53 14.62 11.84 2.35
C PHE A 53 13.41 12.44 3.06
N LYS A 54 12.22 11.98 2.71
CA LYS A 54 10.98 12.33 3.40
C LYS A 54 10.69 11.34 4.50
N ASP A 55 10.46 11.83 5.70
CA ASP A 55 9.99 11.04 6.84
C ASP A 55 8.58 11.49 7.29
N VAL A 56 7.89 10.63 8.03
CA VAL A 56 6.63 10.98 8.68
C VAL A 56 6.92 11.85 9.90
N ARG A 57 6.33 13.04 9.92
CA ARG A 57 6.36 13.94 11.09
C ARG A 57 5.00 14.03 11.74
N ILE A 58 5.00 13.88 13.06
CA ILE A 58 3.81 13.79 13.89
C ILE A 58 3.89 14.85 14.98
N PHE A 59 2.82 15.61 15.15
CA PHE A 59 2.67 16.59 16.23
C PHE A 59 1.45 16.26 17.07
N SER A 60 1.56 16.45 18.38
CA SER A 60 0.43 16.56 19.29
C SER A 60 0.32 17.99 19.79
N LEU A 61 -0.89 18.55 19.74
CA LEU A 61 -1.21 19.89 20.20
C LEU A 61 -2.38 19.87 21.17
N ASN A 62 -2.46 20.83 22.09
CA ASN A 62 -3.71 21.10 22.81
C ASN A 62 -4.73 21.83 21.93
N LEU A 63 -5.97 22.00 22.42
CA LEU A 63 -7.05 22.70 21.69
C LEU A 63 -6.83 24.21 21.50
N ASP A 64 -5.79 24.77 22.11
CA ASP A 64 -5.34 26.14 21.91
C ASP A 64 -4.22 26.23 20.85
N GLY A 65 -3.79 25.10 20.30
CA GLY A 65 -2.75 25.02 19.27
C GLY A 65 -1.34 25.19 19.84
N GLU A 66 -1.08 24.81 21.07
CA GLU A 66 0.29 24.71 21.58
C GLU A 66 0.81 23.30 21.32
N ILE A 67 2.03 23.20 20.79
CA ILE A 67 2.69 21.92 20.55
C ILE A 67 3.10 21.32 21.89
N LEU A 68 2.60 20.12 22.18
CA LEU A 68 2.89 19.36 23.38
C LEU A 68 4.05 18.40 23.16
N THR A 69 4.02 17.69 22.03
CA THR A 69 5.04 16.70 21.67
C THR A 69 5.14 16.59 20.15
N GLU A 70 6.32 16.26 19.68
CA GLU A 70 6.64 16.08 18.28
C GLU A 70 7.48 14.82 18.11
N ARG A 71 7.34 14.17 16.95
CA ARG A 71 8.18 13.04 16.55
C ARG A 71 8.39 13.05 15.04
N VAL A 72 9.59 12.64 14.63
CA VAL A 72 9.88 12.19 13.27
C VAL A 72 10.02 10.66 13.29
N TRP A 73 9.42 9.99 12.33
CA TRP A 73 9.45 8.55 12.17
C TRP A 73 9.57 8.21 10.68
N GLY A 74 10.54 7.36 10.35
CA GLY A 74 10.75 6.87 9.00
C GLY A 74 12.00 6.00 8.97
N LYS A 75 12.24 5.33 7.84
CA LYS A 75 13.42 4.47 7.67
C LYS A 75 14.51 5.24 6.94
N PHE A 76 15.71 5.23 7.51
CA PHE A 76 16.90 5.80 6.88
C PHE A 76 17.00 5.41 5.40
N ASP A 77 17.12 6.42 4.55
CA ASP A 77 17.33 6.35 3.11
C ASP A 77 16.13 5.82 2.29
N ILE A 78 14.90 5.98 2.80
CA ILE A 78 13.64 5.64 2.13
C ILE A 78 12.68 6.82 2.28
N ASP A 79 12.04 7.25 1.20
CA ASP A 79 11.00 8.27 1.29
C ASP A 79 9.69 7.66 1.80
N GLU A 80 9.09 8.29 2.81
CA GLU A 80 7.72 8.09 3.28
C GLU A 80 6.84 9.33 2.99
N ASP A 81 5.95 9.21 2.02
CA ASP A 81 4.95 10.21 1.64
C ASP A 81 3.61 9.95 2.33
N VAL A 82 3.28 10.74 3.35
CA VAL A 82 2.03 10.65 4.12
C VAL A 82 0.84 11.09 3.27
N GLN A 83 -0.25 10.33 3.38
CA GLN A 83 -1.51 10.61 2.69
C GLN A 83 -2.68 10.87 3.64
N GLY A 84 -2.73 10.18 4.77
CA GLY A 84 -3.88 10.30 5.66
C GLY A 84 -3.66 9.72 7.05
N LEU A 85 -4.58 10.10 7.93
CA LEU A 85 -4.68 9.72 9.33
C LEU A 85 -6.07 9.15 9.60
N SER A 86 -6.15 8.04 10.33
CA SER A 86 -7.44 7.51 10.78
C SER A 86 -8.03 8.36 11.90
N SER A 87 -9.29 8.08 12.25
CA SER A 87 -9.87 8.52 13.51
C SER A 87 -8.94 8.18 14.70
N ILE A 88 -8.88 9.08 15.69
CA ILE A 88 -8.01 8.96 16.85
C ILE A 88 -8.84 8.48 18.05
N HIS A 89 -8.46 7.37 18.66
CA HIS A 89 -9.04 6.91 19.92
C HIS A 89 -7.93 6.80 20.97
N ALA A 90 -8.07 7.43 22.14
CA ALA A 90 -7.05 7.42 23.19
C ALA A 90 -5.60 7.86 22.78
N ASN A 91 -5.42 8.59 21.67
CA ASN A 91 -4.16 8.94 20.98
C ASN A 91 -3.50 7.76 20.26
N GLU A 92 -4.22 6.68 20.05
CA GLU A 92 -3.87 5.64 19.10
C GLU A 92 -4.48 6.00 17.74
N PHE A 93 -3.70 5.84 16.68
CA PHE A 93 -4.11 6.20 15.34
C PHE A 93 -3.25 5.49 14.31
N TYR A 94 -3.79 5.40 13.11
CA TYR A 94 -3.11 4.86 11.95
C TYR A 94 -2.69 6.01 11.02
N VAL A 95 -1.51 5.85 10.43
CA VAL A 95 -1.02 6.71 9.36
C VAL A 95 -0.84 5.85 8.13
N ILE A 96 -1.38 6.34 7.01
CA ILE A 96 -1.14 5.74 5.70
C ILE A 96 -0.32 6.66 4.83
N GLY A 97 0.39 6.06 3.89
CA GLY A 97 1.11 6.80 2.88
C GLY A 97 1.72 5.88 1.84
N GLN A 98 2.71 6.41 1.14
CA GLN A 98 3.54 5.70 0.17
C GLN A 98 4.97 5.65 0.68
N THR A 99 5.67 4.57 0.38
CA THR A 99 7.06 4.38 0.78
C THR A 99 7.84 3.79 -0.39
N GLU A 100 9.08 4.25 -0.56
CA GLU A 100 9.99 3.62 -1.52
C GLU A 100 10.25 2.16 -1.14
N ASN A 101 10.21 1.27 -2.13
CA ASN A 101 10.08 -0.15 -1.88
C ASN A 101 11.41 -0.82 -1.49
N ILE A 102 11.45 -1.44 -0.30
CA ILE A 102 12.53 -2.37 0.08
C ILE A 102 12.36 -3.69 -0.70
N GLY A 103 12.91 -3.74 -1.92
CA GLY A 103 13.05 -4.98 -2.70
C GLY A 103 12.09 -5.16 -3.88
N GLY A 104 11.34 -4.12 -4.27
CA GLY A 104 10.47 -4.10 -5.46
C GLY A 104 10.89 -3.05 -6.51
N ALA A 105 10.21 -3.06 -7.66
CA ALA A 105 10.50 -2.12 -8.76
C ALA A 105 9.68 -0.80 -8.71
N PHE A 106 8.69 -0.71 -7.81
CA PHE A 106 7.76 0.42 -7.69
C PHE A 106 7.45 0.72 -6.23
N ASP A 107 7.20 2.00 -5.93
CA ASP A 107 6.73 2.48 -4.64
C ASP A 107 5.44 1.78 -4.22
N GLY A 108 5.34 1.49 -2.92
CA GLY A 108 4.23 0.76 -2.35
C GLY A 108 3.59 1.55 -1.22
N PRO A 109 2.37 1.19 -0.80
CA PRO A 109 1.76 1.85 0.33
C PRO A 109 2.36 1.35 1.64
N PHE A 110 2.31 2.21 2.64
CA PHE A 110 2.54 1.84 4.01
C PHE A 110 1.33 2.12 4.90
N LEU A 111 1.27 1.35 5.98
CA LEU A 111 0.37 1.54 7.11
C LEU A 111 1.20 1.44 8.39
N ALA A 112 1.14 2.48 9.22
CA ALA A 112 1.80 2.54 10.51
C ALA A 112 0.78 2.77 11.61
N TYR A 113 0.88 2.02 12.70
CA TYR A 113 0.05 2.16 13.89
C TYR A 113 0.85 2.79 15.02
N PHE A 114 0.34 3.85 15.62
CA PHE A 114 1.02 4.62 16.66
C PHE A 114 0.27 4.56 17.99
N ASN A 115 1.02 4.55 19.08
CA ASN A 115 0.49 4.67 20.43
C ASN A 115 0.34 6.14 20.86
N SER A 116 -0.19 6.33 22.07
CA SER A 116 -0.41 7.66 22.65
C SER A 116 0.83 8.52 22.91
N SER A 117 2.01 7.90 22.93
CA SER A 117 3.31 8.55 23.07
C SER A 117 3.94 8.87 21.71
N LEU A 118 3.15 8.76 20.64
CA LEU A 118 3.53 8.88 19.23
C LEU A 118 4.53 7.81 18.81
N GLU A 119 4.67 6.70 19.52
CA GLU A 119 5.59 5.63 19.15
C GLU A 119 4.94 4.66 18.17
N PRO A 120 5.66 4.22 17.13
CA PRO A 120 5.17 3.18 16.24
C PRO A 120 5.04 1.87 17.03
N ILE A 121 3.83 1.32 17.09
CA ILE A 121 3.58 -0.02 17.61
C ILE A 121 3.95 -1.05 16.55
N TRP A 122 3.46 -0.85 15.32
CA TRP A 122 3.82 -1.67 14.17
C TRP A 122 3.70 -0.90 12.86
N TYR A 123 4.35 -1.44 11.85
CA TYR A 123 4.34 -0.91 10.48
C TYR A 123 4.21 -2.07 9.50
N ARG A 124 3.50 -1.85 8.40
CA ARG A 124 3.30 -2.79 7.31
C ARG A 124 3.48 -2.09 5.97
N THR A 125 4.11 -2.79 5.05
CA THR A 125 4.12 -2.46 3.63
C THR A 125 3.59 -3.64 2.87
N THR A 126 2.94 -3.39 1.74
CA THR A 126 2.63 -4.44 0.78
C THR A 126 3.60 -4.31 -0.37
N SER A 127 4.49 -5.30 -0.55
CA SER A 127 5.33 -5.39 -1.73
C SER A 127 4.56 -6.13 -2.82
N GLY A 128 4.30 -5.45 -3.93
CA GLY A 128 3.64 -6.03 -5.10
C GLY A 128 4.34 -5.65 -6.40
N TYR A 129 4.01 -6.35 -7.48
CA TYR A 129 4.44 -5.98 -8.85
C TYR A 129 3.67 -4.77 -9.42
N PHE A 130 2.78 -4.18 -8.64
CA PHE A 130 1.90 -3.09 -9.02
C PHE A 130 2.13 -1.89 -8.11
N SER A 131 2.16 -0.69 -8.68
CA SER A 131 2.08 0.55 -7.90
C SER A 131 0.67 0.65 -7.33
N MET A 132 0.57 0.70 -6.00
CA MET A 132 -0.66 0.88 -5.25
C MET A 132 -0.53 2.14 -4.41
N GLU A 133 -1.55 2.99 -4.46
CA GLU A 133 -1.58 4.25 -3.74
C GLU A 133 -2.79 4.25 -2.78
N LEU A 134 -2.55 4.39 -1.49
CA LEU A 134 -3.60 4.65 -0.51
C LEU A 134 -3.91 6.14 -0.48
N LEU A 135 -5.21 6.47 -0.43
CA LEU A 135 -5.71 7.84 -0.46
C LEU A 135 -6.42 8.26 0.83
N ALA A 136 -7.09 7.32 1.49
CA ALA A 136 -7.76 7.59 2.76
C ALA A 136 -7.85 6.32 3.59
N ILE A 137 -7.97 6.54 4.90
CA ILE A 137 -8.12 5.52 5.92
C ILE A 137 -9.24 5.95 6.86
N ASP A 138 -10.04 4.99 7.28
CA ASP A 138 -10.95 5.18 8.40
C ASP A 138 -11.05 3.88 9.20
N TYR A 139 -11.35 4.01 10.48
CA TYR A 139 -11.57 2.85 11.34
C TYR A 139 -12.98 2.31 11.10
N SER A 140 -13.09 1.02 10.81
CA SER A 140 -14.37 0.32 10.69
C SER A 140 -14.70 -0.42 11.98
N ILE A 141 -15.99 -0.67 12.17
CA ILE A 141 -16.55 -1.40 13.30
C ILE A 141 -15.86 -2.77 13.42
N ASN A 142 -15.51 -3.20 14.65
CA ASN A 142 -14.83 -4.47 15.01
C ASN A 142 -13.29 -4.52 14.84
N GLU A 143 -12.55 -3.47 15.19
CA GLU A 143 -11.06 -3.48 15.11
C GLU A 143 -10.50 -3.61 13.69
N GLU A 144 -11.34 -3.35 12.69
CA GLU A 144 -10.98 -3.37 11.30
C GLU A 144 -10.54 -1.98 10.83
N ILE A 145 -9.54 -1.96 9.96
CA ILE A 145 -9.09 -0.74 9.30
C ILE A 145 -9.57 -0.81 7.87
N VAL A 146 -10.29 0.21 7.43
CA VAL A 146 -10.71 0.36 6.04
C VAL A 146 -9.85 1.43 5.38
N THR A 147 -9.16 1.05 4.32
CA THR A 147 -8.46 2.01 3.47
C THR A 147 -9.04 2.00 2.06
N THR A 148 -8.89 3.11 1.36
CA THR A 148 -9.23 3.24 -0.06
C THR A 148 -8.06 3.78 -0.83
N GLY A 149 -7.96 3.42 -2.10
CA GLY A 149 -6.82 3.74 -2.95
C GLY A 149 -7.04 3.36 -4.40
N PHE A 150 -5.98 3.38 -5.19
CA PHE A 150 -5.99 2.91 -6.57
C PHE A 150 -4.74 2.10 -6.90
N PHE A 151 -4.87 1.27 -7.93
CA PHE A 151 -3.75 0.57 -8.56
C PHE A 151 -3.39 1.29 -9.85
N ASN A 152 -2.13 1.65 -10.00
CA ASN A 152 -1.60 2.17 -11.26
C ASN A 152 -1.25 0.99 -12.18
N TYR A 153 -2.19 0.59 -13.03
CA TYR A 153 -1.88 -0.19 -14.22
C TYR A 153 -2.39 0.52 -15.47
N ARG A 154 -1.56 0.56 -16.53
CA ARG A 154 -1.92 1.13 -17.84
C ARG A 154 -3.05 0.39 -18.58
N TYR A 155 -3.59 -0.67 -17.99
CA TYR A 155 -4.66 -1.48 -18.56
C TYR A 155 -5.56 -2.00 -17.43
N ASP A 156 -6.56 -1.22 -16.98
CA ASP A 156 -7.98 -1.55 -17.21
C ASP A 156 -8.92 -0.56 -16.51
N PHE A 157 -10.08 -0.33 -17.13
CA PHE A 157 -11.00 0.79 -16.93
C PHE A 157 -12.11 0.51 -15.91
N PHE A 158 -11.85 -0.25 -14.85
CA PHE A 158 -12.85 -0.54 -13.83
C PHE A 158 -12.36 -0.20 -12.42
N LEU A 159 -12.79 0.99 -11.96
CA LEU A 159 -12.94 1.36 -10.56
C LEU A 159 -13.75 0.30 -9.82
N LYS A 160 -13.11 -0.80 -9.40
CA LYS A 160 -13.66 -1.67 -8.36
C LYS A 160 -13.17 -1.12 -7.03
N ARG A 161 -13.96 -0.16 -6.56
CA ARG A 161 -14.09 0.34 -5.18
C ARG A 161 -13.43 -0.60 -4.17
N LEU A 162 -12.24 -0.23 -3.73
CA LEU A 162 -11.43 -1.03 -2.84
C LEU A 162 -11.64 -0.52 -1.42
N ILE A 163 -12.41 -1.29 -0.65
CA ILE A 163 -12.33 -1.32 0.81
C ILE A 163 -11.21 -2.32 1.07
N LEU A 164 -9.99 -1.83 1.28
CA LEU A 164 -8.92 -2.64 1.86
C LEU A 164 -9.27 -2.77 3.34
N THR A 165 -10.04 -3.80 3.69
CA THR A 165 -10.11 -4.27 5.06
C THR A 165 -8.86 -5.12 5.28
N PHE A 166 -7.91 -4.65 6.09
CA PHE A 166 -6.85 -5.51 6.63
C PHE A 166 -7.51 -6.49 7.60
N SER A 167 -8.12 -7.54 7.04
CA SER A 167 -8.73 -8.64 7.78
C SER A 167 -7.71 -9.77 7.84
N LEU A 168 -7.75 -10.53 8.93
CA LEU A 168 -6.93 -11.72 9.12
C LEU A 168 -7.10 -12.68 7.91
N ASP A 169 -6.01 -13.29 7.49
CA ASP A 169 -5.94 -14.37 6.48
C ASP A 169 -5.12 -15.47 7.14
N ASN A 170 -5.80 -16.40 7.81
CA ASN A 170 -5.17 -17.35 8.72
C ASN A 170 -4.50 -18.51 7.97
N ASP A 171 -5.07 -18.96 6.88
CA ASP A 171 -4.53 -20.04 6.06
C ASP A 171 -3.58 -19.58 4.93
N ARG A 172 -3.54 -18.26 4.69
CA ARG A 172 -2.60 -17.56 3.79
C ARG A 172 -2.82 -17.92 2.32
N ASP A 173 -4.06 -18.13 1.93
CA ASP A 173 -4.42 -18.43 0.55
C ASP A 173 -4.67 -17.16 -0.29
N SER A 174 -4.62 -15.98 0.32
CA SER A 174 -4.90 -14.64 -0.24
C SER A 174 -6.39 -14.27 -0.36
N LEU A 175 -7.29 -15.06 0.24
CA LEU A 175 -8.66 -14.71 0.60
C LEU A 175 -8.70 -14.49 2.12
N CYS A 176 -9.33 -13.41 2.59
CA CYS A 176 -9.34 -13.14 4.03
C CYS A 176 -10.51 -13.83 4.74
N ASN A 177 -10.34 -14.10 6.04
CA ASN A 177 -11.30 -14.78 6.89
C ASN A 177 -12.73 -14.24 6.77
N PHE A 178 -12.89 -12.91 6.66
CA PHE A 178 -14.20 -12.29 6.51
C PHE A 178 -14.88 -12.66 5.18
N PHE A 179 -14.13 -12.65 4.08
CA PHE A 179 -14.66 -13.06 2.79
C PHE A 179 -14.99 -14.54 2.79
N GLU A 180 -14.14 -15.35 3.42
CA GLU A 180 -14.35 -16.78 3.58
C GLU A 180 -15.62 -17.10 4.36
N GLU A 181 -15.81 -16.50 5.54
CA GLU A 181 -17.05 -16.60 6.31
C GLU A 181 -18.29 -16.21 5.48
N LYS A 182 -18.14 -15.20 4.61
CA LYS A 182 -19.24 -14.69 3.79
C LYS A 182 -19.57 -15.59 2.60
N ILE A 183 -18.57 -16.22 1.99
CA ILE A 183 -18.78 -17.17 0.89
C ILE A 183 -18.98 -18.60 1.38
N GLY A 184 -18.78 -18.85 2.68
CA GLY A 184 -18.99 -20.12 3.34
C GLY A 184 -17.77 -21.05 3.35
N THR A 185 -16.59 -20.56 2.95
CA THR A 185 -15.32 -21.28 3.04
C THR A 185 -14.73 -21.22 4.45
N ASN A 186 -13.70 -22.01 4.74
CA ASN A 186 -13.13 -22.17 6.07
C ASN A 186 -11.86 -21.33 6.25
N PRO A 187 -11.88 -20.29 7.11
CA PRO A 187 -10.75 -19.38 7.31
C PRO A 187 -9.42 -19.99 7.77
N GLU A 188 -9.43 -21.25 8.21
CA GLU A 188 -8.24 -21.97 8.66
C GLU A 188 -7.78 -23.02 7.65
N ASN A 189 -8.36 -23.04 6.44
CA ASN A 189 -8.11 -24.06 5.44
C ASN A 189 -8.20 -23.51 4.02
N ASN A 190 -7.03 -23.36 3.40
CA ASN A 190 -6.84 -22.74 2.10
C ASN A 190 -7.52 -23.44 0.92
N ASP A 191 -8.10 -24.62 1.11
CA ASP A 191 -8.78 -25.43 0.09
C ASP A 191 -9.97 -26.13 0.79
N THR A 192 -11.11 -25.43 0.87
CA THR A 192 -12.24 -25.85 1.71
C THR A 192 -12.87 -27.14 1.23
N ASP A 193 -12.93 -27.37 -0.08
CA ASP A 193 -13.54 -28.55 -0.66
C ASP A 193 -12.54 -29.68 -0.98
N ALA A 194 -11.26 -29.43 -0.75
CA ALA A 194 -10.13 -30.37 -0.86
C ALA A 194 -9.91 -30.91 -2.28
N ASP A 195 -10.07 -30.06 -3.29
CA ASP A 195 -9.94 -30.43 -4.70
C ASP A 195 -8.56 -30.13 -5.32
N GLY A 196 -7.73 -29.40 -4.56
CA GLY A 196 -6.36 -29.04 -4.91
C GLY A 196 -6.18 -27.63 -5.50
N TYR A 197 -7.24 -26.83 -5.58
CA TYR A 197 -7.19 -25.39 -5.83
C TYR A 197 -7.50 -24.62 -4.56
N THR A 198 -6.90 -23.44 -4.37
CA THR A 198 -7.22 -22.67 -3.17
C THR A 198 -8.57 -21.96 -3.29
N ASP A 199 -9.22 -21.69 -2.17
CA ASP A 199 -10.50 -20.96 -2.13
C ASP A 199 -10.37 -19.60 -2.85
N ALA A 200 -9.23 -18.92 -2.68
CA ALA A 200 -8.86 -17.71 -3.41
C ALA A 200 -8.74 -17.94 -4.94
N GLU A 201 -8.02 -18.98 -5.38
CA GLU A 201 -7.84 -19.29 -6.81
C GLU A 201 -9.18 -19.48 -7.50
N GLU A 202 -10.11 -20.14 -6.82
CA GLU A 202 -11.46 -20.39 -7.29
C GLU A 202 -12.35 -19.15 -7.29
N TYR A 203 -12.35 -18.42 -6.18
CA TYR A 203 -13.08 -17.16 -6.05
C TYR A 203 -12.68 -16.16 -7.15
N PHE A 204 -11.38 -15.99 -7.41
CA PHE A 204 -10.87 -15.12 -8.47
C PHE A 204 -11.14 -15.66 -9.88
N ALA A 205 -11.24 -16.98 -10.04
CA ALA A 205 -11.65 -17.61 -11.29
C ALA A 205 -13.17 -17.60 -11.52
N SER A 206 -13.95 -17.11 -10.55
CA SER A 206 -15.42 -17.20 -10.54
C SER A 206 -15.93 -18.64 -10.59
N THR A 207 -15.22 -19.55 -9.94
CA THR A 207 -15.63 -20.94 -9.67
C THR A 207 -16.12 -21.06 -8.22
N ASP A 208 -16.69 -22.21 -7.87
CA ASP A 208 -17.34 -22.48 -6.58
C ASP A 208 -16.39 -23.23 -5.61
N PRO A 209 -15.81 -22.55 -4.59
CA PRO A 209 -14.84 -23.13 -3.65
C PRO A 209 -15.44 -24.08 -2.61
N LEU A 210 -16.73 -24.38 -2.73
CA LEU A 210 -17.43 -25.35 -1.88
C LEU A 210 -17.80 -26.62 -2.66
N ASN A 211 -17.32 -26.76 -3.89
CA ASN A 211 -17.72 -27.81 -4.80
C ASN A 211 -16.50 -28.44 -5.47
N PRO A 212 -16.09 -29.65 -5.05
CA PRO A 212 -14.82 -30.27 -5.46
C PRO A 212 -14.81 -30.81 -6.91
N ARG A 213 -15.76 -30.35 -7.73
CA ARG A 213 -15.89 -30.61 -9.16
C ARG A 213 -15.90 -29.31 -9.98
N SER A 214 -15.74 -28.18 -9.32
CA SER A 214 -15.70 -26.85 -9.88
C SER A 214 -14.26 -26.41 -9.92
N PHE A 215 -13.64 -26.31 -11.09
CA PHE A 215 -12.21 -26.01 -11.19
C PHE A 215 -11.95 -24.71 -11.94
N PRO A 216 -10.93 -23.92 -11.55
CA PRO A 216 -10.43 -22.83 -12.36
C PRO A 216 -10.07 -23.29 -13.77
N PRO A 217 -10.28 -22.46 -14.81
CA PRO A 217 -9.88 -22.81 -16.16
C PRO A 217 -8.36 -23.03 -16.20
N LYS A 218 -7.93 -24.20 -16.67
CA LYS A 218 -6.50 -24.54 -16.82
C LYS A 218 -5.79 -23.41 -17.55
N ARG A 219 -4.91 -22.68 -16.85
CA ARG A 219 -4.02 -21.72 -17.50
C ARG A 219 -3.27 -22.47 -18.58
N LYS A 220 -3.49 -22.12 -19.85
CA LYS A 220 -2.60 -22.59 -20.92
C LYS A 220 -1.25 -22.01 -20.59
N ALA A 221 -0.38 -22.81 -19.97
CA ALA A 221 1.01 -22.49 -19.85
C ALA A 221 1.47 -22.18 -21.28
N LEU A 222 1.77 -20.92 -21.55
CA LEU A 222 2.49 -20.56 -22.75
C LEU A 222 3.85 -21.21 -22.54
N THR A 223 3.97 -22.47 -22.95
CA THR A 223 5.10 -23.32 -22.63
C THR A 223 6.35 -22.59 -23.08
N ARG A 224 7.28 -22.33 -22.14
CA ARG A 224 8.58 -21.68 -22.37
C ARG A 224 9.34 -22.27 -23.58
N PHE A 225 9.00 -23.49 -23.97
CA PHE A 225 9.43 -24.16 -25.21
C PHE A 225 9.09 -23.40 -26.50
N GLY A 226 7.90 -22.82 -26.65
CA GLY A 226 7.52 -22.08 -27.86
C GLY A 226 8.38 -20.84 -28.08
N PHE A 227 8.69 -20.14 -26.98
CA PHE A 227 9.55 -18.96 -27.00
C PHE A 227 11.02 -19.34 -27.25
N ALA A 228 11.50 -20.43 -26.65
CA ALA A 228 12.85 -20.94 -26.89
C ALA A 228 13.06 -21.40 -28.35
N ILE A 229 12.06 -22.07 -28.96
CA ILE A 229 12.10 -22.46 -30.37
C ILE A 229 12.07 -21.22 -31.28
N ALA A 230 11.23 -20.23 -30.98
CA ALA A 230 11.19 -18.98 -31.73
C ALA A 230 12.55 -18.24 -31.69
N ILE A 231 13.19 -18.17 -30.51
CA ILE A 231 14.51 -17.57 -30.35
C ILE A 231 15.57 -18.35 -31.15
N LEU A 232 15.57 -19.68 -31.09
CA LEU A 232 16.51 -20.51 -31.85
C LEU A 232 16.35 -20.34 -33.37
N LEU A 233 15.11 -20.22 -33.87
CA LEU A 233 14.84 -19.97 -35.29
C LEU A 233 15.33 -18.58 -35.72
N VAL A 234 15.13 -17.56 -34.89
CA VAL A 234 15.62 -16.19 -35.16
C VAL A 234 17.15 -16.15 -35.15
N LEU A 235 17.80 -16.76 -34.15
CA LEU A 235 19.27 -16.83 -34.08
C LEU A 235 19.87 -17.62 -35.26
N GLY A 236 19.24 -18.73 -35.66
CA GLY A 236 19.65 -19.49 -36.84
C GLY A 236 19.54 -18.69 -38.14
N PHE A 237 18.50 -17.87 -38.28
CA PHE A 237 18.35 -16.98 -39.44
C PHE A 237 19.45 -15.91 -39.51
N PHE A 238 19.81 -15.30 -38.38
CA PHE A 238 20.90 -14.32 -38.36
C PHE A 238 22.27 -14.97 -38.56
N PHE A 239 22.49 -16.17 -38.02
CA PHE A 239 23.74 -16.91 -38.19
C PHE A 239 24.00 -17.29 -39.66
N THR A 240 22.97 -17.76 -40.37
CA THR A 240 23.09 -18.06 -41.81
C THR A 240 23.34 -16.82 -42.65
N LYS A 241 22.71 -15.69 -42.34
CA LYS A 241 22.98 -14.38 -42.97
C LYS A 241 24.39 -13.89 -42.71
N ALA A 242 24.92 -14.06 -41.50
CA ALA A 242 26.28 -13.70 -41.14
C ALA A 242 27.33 -14.52 -41.91
N ILE A 243 27.14 -15.84 -42.05
CA ILE A 243 28.01 -16.69 -42.88
C ILE A 243 28.01 -16.24 -44.34
N LEU A 244 26.84 -15.93 -44.90
CA LEU A 244 26.73 -15.44 -46.28
C LEU A 244 27.42 -14.08 -46.47
N PHE A 245 27.33 -13.19 -45.48
CA PHE A 245 28.00 -11.90 -45.49
C PHE A 245 29.53 -12.04 -45.45
N VAL A 246 30.07 -12.88 -44.56
CA VAL A 246 31.51 -13.15 -44.49
C VAL A 246 32.03 -13.79 -45.78
N ARG A 247 31.28 -14.74 -46.37
CA ARG A 247 31.62 -15.34 -47.67
C ARG A 247 31.59 -14.35 -48.83
N LYS A 248 30.76 -13.30 -48.74
CA LYS A 248 30.73 -12.23 -49.75
C LYS A 248 31.98 -11.35 -49.65
N ILE A 249 32.40 -10.98 -48.43
CA ILE A 249 33.62 -10.19 -48.20
C ILE A 249 34.88 -10.97 -48.62
N ALA A 250 34.94 -12.28 -48.36
CA ALA A 250 36.10 -13.09 -48.71
C ALA A 250 36.26 -13.37 -50.23
N LYS A 251 35.32 -12.92 -51.07
CA LYS A 251 35.34 -13.07 -52.53
C LYS A 251 35.61 -11.75 -53.28
N GLU A 252 35.68 -10.62 -52.58
CA GLU A 252 36.13 -9.31 -53.10
C GLU A 252 37.61 -9.11 -52.79
#